data_AF-A0A5C4LTA9-F1
#
_entry.id   AF-A0A5C4LTA9-F1
#
_cell.length_a   1.000
_cell.length_b   1.000
_cell.length_c   1.000
_cell.angle_alpha   90.00
_cell.angle_beta   90.00
_cell.angle_gamma   90.00
#
_symmetry.space_group_name_H-M   'P 1'
#
loop_
_entity.id
_entity.type
_entity.pdbx_description
1 polymer ?
#
loop_
_entity_poly.entity_id
_entity_poly.type
_entity_poly.pdbx_seq_one_letter_code
_entity_poly.pdbx_strand_id
1 'polypeptide(L)'
;MNGATASAIPLPAVERARRHRGAVAFAWLWIAGALLASMALALLATVPALPTTADAVALWVDDARFQLTWAGELLFFATIAWGVGAAGAFAARGSGSPLRRTTALVALGVALIAFVVVLLALGRLVYPVVDIELAAETIVLLESVVIGAVHLALLALGVVAFTLPVPTRSTAARRAIVALGVTLGVLFVAGSYPWLLPMWLNLVVAG
;
A
#
# COMPACT_ATOMS: atom_id res chain seq x y z
N MET A 1 37.88 -12.90 -33.92
CA MET A 1 36.63 -13.51 -33.40
C MET A 1 35.59 -12.40 -33.34
N ASN A 2 34.75 -12.31 -34.37
CA ASN A 2 33.81 -11.20 -34.57
C ASN A 2 32.51 -11.50 -33.83
N GLY A 3 32.19 -10.67 -32.84
CA GLY A 3 30.92 -10.70 -32.12
C GLY A 3 29.80 -10.19 -33.02
N ALA A 4 28.95 -11.10 -33.48
CA ALA A 4 27.71 -10.77 -34.15
C ALA A 4 26.80 -10.00 -33.19
N THR A 5 26.70 -8.68 -33.39
CA THR A 5 25.65 -7.86 -32.81
C THR A 5 24.32 -8.37 -33.35
N ALA A 6 23.57 -9.09 -32.52
CA ALA A 6 22.20 -9.48 -32.80
C ALA A 6 21.40 -8.21 -33.11
N SER A 7 21.11 -8.02 -34.40
CA SER A 7 20.20 -6.99 -34.89
C SER A 7 18.83 -7.28 -34.27
N ALA A 8 18.49 -6.53 -33.22
CA ALA A 8 17.18 -6.62 -32.60
C ALA A 8 16.15 -6.12 -33.63
N ILE A 9 15.47 -7.07 -34.28
CA ILE A 9 14.40 -6.78 -35.24
C ILE A 9 13.42 -5.81 -34.56
N PRO A 10 13.20 -4.60 -35.10
CA PRO A 10 12.29 -3.64 -34.52
C PRO A 10 10.89 -4.25 -34.40
N LEU A 11 10.31 -4.20 -33.20
CA LEU A 11 8.96 -4.72 -32.99
C LEU A 11 7.96 -4.03 -33.94
N PRO A 12 7.01 -4.78 -34.52
CA PRO A 12 5.96 -4.21 -35.36
C PRO A 12 5.23 -3.10 -34.60
N ALA A 13 4.79 -2.08 -35.31
CA ALA A 13 4.16 -0.89 -34.71
C ALA A 13 2.95 -1.24 -33.80
N VAL A 14 2.21 -2.29 -34.17
CA VAL A 14 1.06 -2.82 -33.40
C VAL A 14 1.48 -3.34 -32.02
N GLU A 15 2.62 -4.03 -31.95
CA GLU A 15 3.14 -4.62 -30.71
C GLU A 15 3.68 -3.54 -29.76
N ARG A 16 4.31 -2.48 -30.32
CA ARG A 16 4.68 -1.28 -29.56
C ARG A 16 3.48 -0.55 -28.97
N ALA A 17 2.42 -0.37 -29.77
CA ALA A 17 1.19 0.27 -29.31
C ALA A 17 0.45 -0.53 -28.23
N ARG A 18 0.48 -1.88 -28.29
CA ARG A 18 -0.05 -2.76 -27.23
C ARG A 18 0.75 -2.64 -25.93
N ARG A 19 2.08 -2.70 -25.99
CA ARG A 19 2.95 -2.51 -24.81
C ARG A 19 2.75 -1.15 -24.14
N HIS A 20 2.62 -0.08 -24.92
CA HIS A 20 2.36 1.25 -24.40
C HIS A 20 1.01 1.34 -23.68
N ARG A 21 -0.06 0.80 -24.28
CA ARG A 21 -1.39 0.73 -23.65
C ARG A 21 -1.37 -0.08 -22.35
N GLY A 22 -0.69 -1.21 -22.34
CA GLY A 22 -0.51 -2.02 -21.12
C GLY A 22 0.22 -1.26 -20.02
N ALA A 23 1.34 -0.60 -20.33
CA ALA A 23 2.10 0.19 -19.36
C ALA A 23 1.27 1.34 -18.75
N VAL A 24 0.45 2.02 -19.56
CA VAL A 24 -0.46 3.07 -19.09
C VAL A 24 -1.54 2.48 -18.17
N ALA A 25 -2.15 1.35 -18.54
CA ALA A 25 -3.14 0.69 -17.69
C ALA A 25 -2.57 0.27 -16.33
N PHE A 26 -1.36 -0.30 -16.30
CA PHE A 26 -0.69 -0.66 -15.05
C PHE A 26 -0.31 0.55 -14.19
N ALA A 27 0.08 1.67 -14.81
CA ALA A 27 0.33 2.91 -14.10
C ALA A 27 -0.95 3.45 -13.45
N TRP A 28 -2.09 3.39 -14.16
CA TRP A 28 -3.38 3.78 -13.59
C TRP A 28 -3.83 2.87 -12.45
N LEU A 29 -3.64 1.56 -12.57
CA LEU A 29 -3.91 0.63 -11.46
C LEU A 29 -3.03 0.92 -10.25
N TRP A 30 -1.77 1.27 -10.46
CA TRP A 30 -0.88 1.68 -9.36
C TRP A 30 -1.40 2.95 -8.66
N ILE A 31 -1.81 3.96 -9.42
CA ILE A 31 -2.34 5.22 -8.86
C ILE A 31 -3.65 4.97 -8.13
N ALA A 32 -4.58 4.22 -8.74
CA ALA A 32 -5.85 3.87 -8.14
C ALA A 32 -5.66 3.07 -6.83
N GLY A 33 -4.75 2.10 -6.85
CA GLY A 33 -4.39 1.33 -5.65
C GLY A 33 -3.85 2.22 -4.53
N ALA A 34 -3.00 3.20 -4.86
CA ALA A 34 -2.49 4.16 -3.89
C ALA A 34 -3.60 5.01 -3.27
N LEU A 35 -4.47 5.60 -4.10
CA LEU A 35 -5.58 6.43 -3.63
C LEU A 35 -6.57 5.65 -2.76
N LEU A 36 -6.86 4.40 -3.12
CA LEU A 36 -7.75 3.53 -2.33
C LEU A 36 -7.11 3.14 -1.00
N ALA A 37 -5.82 2.79 -0.99
CA ALA A 37 -5.09 2.51 0.25
C ALA A 37 -5.06 3.75 1.14
N SER A 38 -4.80 4.91 0.56
CA SER A 38 -4.77 6.17 1.28
C SER A 38 -6.12 6.46 1.96
N MET A 39 -7.22 6.31 1.22
CA MET A 39 -8.57 6.51 1.75
C MET A 39 -8.93 5.47 2.83
N ALA A 40 -8.51 4.21 2.67
CA ALA A 40 -8.70 3.18 3.69
C ALA A 40 -7.95 3.50 4.99
N LEU A 41 -6.68 3.91 4.88
CA LEU A 41 -5.87 4.31 6.04
C LEU A 41 -6.42 5.58 6.71
N ALA A 42 -6.97 6.52 5.94
CA ALA A 42 -7.58 7.72 6.48
C ALA A 42 -8.85 7.37 7.28
N LEU A 43 -9.68 6.45 6.79
CA LEU A 43 -10.83 5.95 7.54
C LEU A 43 -10.40 5.29 8.84
N LEU A 44 -9.38 4.43 8.82
CA LEU A 44 -8.82 3.81 10.03
C LEU A 44 -8.29 4.85 11.01
N ALA A 45 -7.62 5.90 10.53
CA ALA A 45 -7.13 6.98 11.38
C ALA A 45 -8.24 7.77 12.08
N THR A 46 -9.47 7.75 11.55
CA THR A 46 -10.64 8.41 12.17
C THR A 46 -11.39 7.53 13.16
N VAL A 47 -11.03 6.25 13.29
CA VAL A 47 -11.63 5.36 14.28
C VAL A 47 -11.26 5.85 15.69
N PRO A 48 -12.24 5.98 16.61
CA PRO A 48 -11.96 6.39 17.99
C PRO A 48 -10.98 5.43 18.67
N ALA A 49 -10.21 5.94 19.64
CA ALA A 49 -9.33 5.09 20.42
C ALA A 49 -10.12 3.98 21.14
N LEU A 50 -9.54 2.78 21.18
CA LEU A 50 -10.17 1.63 21.80
C LEU A 50 -10.43 1.91 23.31
N PRO A 51 -11.65 1.69 23.82
CA PRO A 51 -11.94 1.84 25.24
C PRO A 51 -11.15 0.87 26.13
N THR A 52 -11.00 1.21 27.41
CA THR A 52 -10.27 0.37 28.38
C THR A 52 -11.17 -0.61 29.14
N THR A 53 -12.50 -0.50 29.01
CA THR A 53 -13.48 -1.34 29.72
C THR A 53 -14.19 -2.29 28.77
N ALA A 54 -14.33 -3.56 29.15
CA ALA A 54 -14.87 -4.63 28.30
C ALA A 54 -16.24 -4.31 27.70
N ASP A 55 -17.17 -3.75 28.49
CA ASP A 55 -18.52 -3.41 28.04
C ASP A 55 -18.52 -2.35 26.93
N ALA A 56 -17.59 -1.40 26.99
CA ALA A 56 -17.44 -0.35 25.98
C ALA A 56 -16.74 -0.84 24.72
N VAL A 57 -15.91 -1.88 24.80
CA VAL A 57 -15.21 -2.46 23.64
C VAL A 57 -16.20 -3.09 22.66
N ALA A 58 -17.27 -3.72 23.16
CA ALA A 58 -18.32 -4.29 22.30
C ALA A 58 -19.07 -3.19 21.53
N LEU A 59 -19.41 -2.09 22.20
CA LEU A 59 -20.10 -0.94 21.59
C LEU A 59 -19.20 -0.18 20.60
N TRP A 60 -17.89 -0.11 20.87
CA TRP A 60 -16.92 0.55 19.99
C TRP A 60 -16.94 0.00 18.57
N VAL A 61 -17.09 -1.31 18.39
CA VAL A 61 -17.15 -1.93 17.06
C VAL A 61 -18.38 -1.45 16.29
N ASP A 62 -19.52 -1.31 16.95
CA ASP A 62 -20.76 -0.85 16.31
C ASP A 62 -20.67 0.64 15.96
N ASP A 63 -20.12 1.46 16.86
CA ASP A 63 -19.89 2.90 16.63
C ASP A 63 -18.90 3.14 15.47
N ALA A 64 -17.89 2.29 15.33
CA ALA A 64 -16.87 2.38 14.27
C ALA A 64 -17.20 1.56 13.01
N ARG A 65 -18.36 0.87 12.97
CA ARG A 65 -18.68 -0.13 11.95
C ARG A 65 -18.56 0.42 10.54
N PHE A 66 -19.04 1.64 10.29
CA PHE A 66 -18.96 2.25 8.97
C PHE A 66 -17.50 2.42 8.50
N GLN A 67 -16.65 2.98 9.34
CA GLN A 67 -15.24 3.22 9.05
C GLN A 67 -14.51 1.90 8.83
N LEU A 68 -14.69 0.92 9.72
CA LEU A 68 -14.04 -0.39 9.64
C LEU A 68 -14.47 -1.15 8.37
N THR A 69 -15.75 -1.11 8.02
CA THR A 69 -16.29 -1.75 6.81
C THR A 69 -15.65 -1.15 5.56
N TRP A 70 -15.76 0.18 5.38
CA TRP A 70 -15.27 0.84 4.18
C TRP A 70 -13.75 0.84 4.09
N ALA A 71 -13.04 0.92 5.22
CA ALA A 71 -11.59 0.71 5.24
C ALA A 71 -11.23 -0.68 4.71
N GLY A 72 -11.95 -1.73 5.14
CA GLY A 72 -11.76 -3.09 4.64
C GLY A 72 -12.01 -3.20 3.14
N GLU A 73 -13.15 -2.73 2.64
CA GLU A 73 -13.51 -2.81 1.22
C GLU A 73 -12.51 -2.05 0.33
N LEU A 74 -12.15 -0.82 0.70
CA LEU A 74 -11.21 -0.01 -0.05
C LEU A 74 -9.81 -0.63 -0.04
N LEU A 75 -9.37 -1.18 1.10
CA LEU A 75 -8.07 -1.82 1.22
C LEU A 75 -7.99 -3.11 0.40
N PHE A 76 -9.10 -3.84 0.23
CA PHE A 76 -9.16 -5.01 -0.63
C PHE A 76 -8.91 -4.63 -2.09
N PHE A 77 -9.66 -3.65 -2.60
CA PHE A 77 -9.46 -3.16 -3.96
C PHE A 77 -8.08 -2.52 -4.14
N ALA A 78 -7.57 -1.80 -3.12
CA ALA A 78 -6.23 -1.24 -3.12
C ALA A 78 -5.16 -2.32 -3.26
N THR A 79 -5.25 -3.39 -2.46
CA THR A 79 -4.28 -4.50 -2.46
C THR A 79 -4.20 -5.18 -3.82
N ILE A 80 -5.34 -5.43 -4.46
CA ILE A 80 -5.39 -6.01 -5.81
C ILE A 80 -4.82 -5.02 -6.84
N ALA A 81 -5.30 -3.77 -6.84
CA ALA A 81 -4.88 -2.77 -7.81
C ALA A 81 -3.37 -2.47 -7.73
N TRP A 82 -2.82 -2.35 -6.51
CA TRP A 82 -1.39 -2.19 -6.30
C TRP A 82 -0.59 -3.43 -6.67
N GLY A 83 -1.03 -4.63 -6.30
CA GLY A 83 -0.34 -5.87 -6.68
C GLY A 83 -0.23 -6.03 -8.19
N VAL A 84 -1.34 -5.83 -8.92
CA VAL A 84 -1.37 -5.92 -10.39
C VAL A 84 -0.62 -4.78 -11.05
N GLY A 85 -0.84 -3.54 -10.59
CA GLY A 85 -0.13 -2.36 -11.08
C GLY A 85 1.38 -2.49 -10.91
N ALA A 86 1.82 -3.09 -9.80
CA ALA A 86 3.22 -3.37 -9.54
C ALA A 86 3.81 -4.42 -10.45
N ALA A 87 3.15 -5.58 -10.55
CA ALA A 87 3.60 -6.64 -11.45
C ALA A 87 3.82 -6.10 -12.87
N GLY A 88 2.87 -5.31 -13.37
CA GLY A 88 2.96 -4.67 -14.68
C GLY A 88 4.03 -3.58 -14.78
N ALA A 89 4.12 -2.67 -13.81
CA ALA A 89 5.11 -1.59 -13.80
C ALA A 89 6.55 -2.12 -13.70
N PHE A 90 6.78 -3.17 -12.91
CA PHE A 90 8.08 -3.81 -12.81
C PHE A 90 8.38 -4.67 -14.04
N ALA A 91 7.42 -5.40 -14.61
CA ALA A 91 7.61 -6.14 -15.86
C ALA A 91 7.95 -5.20 -17.05
N ALA A 92 7.34 -4.01 -17.09
CA ALA A 92 7.60 -3.01 -18.13
C ALA A 92 8.94 -2.29 -17.97
N ARG A 93 9.47 -2.19 -16.74
CA ARG A 93 10.79 -1.59 -16.47
C ARG A 93 11.88 -2.64 -16.75
N GLY A 94 12.76 -2.35 -17.71
CA GLY A 94 13.87 -3.23 -18.11
C GLY A 94 14.92 -3.51 -17.02
N SER A 95 16.13 -3.91 -17.43
CA SER A 95 17.23 -4.37 -16.56
C SER A 95 17.96 -3.26 -15.77
N GLY A 96 17.22 -2.34 -15.15
CA GLY A 96 17.80 -1.36 -14.21
C GLY A 96 18.48 -2.03 -13.00
N SER A 97 18.98 -1.24 -12.04
CA SER A 97 19.67 -1.74 -10.83
C SER A 97 18.88 -2.90 -10.17
N PRO A 98 19.36 -4.15 -10.29
CA PRO A 98 18.59 -5.32 -9.88
C PRO A 98 18.35 -5.31 -8.37
N LEU A 99 19.33 -4.82 -7.59
CA LEU A 99 19.21 -4.72 -6.14
C LEU A 99 18.07 -3.80 -5.70
N ARG A 100 18.04 -2.54 -6.17
CA ARG A 100 16.98 -1.59 -5.78
C ARG A 100 15.60 -2.09 -6.18
N ARG A 101 15.50 -2.73 -7.36
CA ARG A 101 14.26 -3.34 -7.84
C ARG A 101 13.82 -4.49 -6.93
N THR A 102 14.72 -5.40 -6.58
CA THR A 102 14.41 -6.52 -5.67
C THR A 102 14.01 -6.01 -4.30
N THR A 103 14.72 -5.04 -3.73
CA THR A 103 14.35 -4.42 -2.45
C THR A 103 12.96 -3.79 -2.50
N ALA A 104 12.65 -3.02 -3.55
CA ALA A 104 11.32 -2.42 -3.72
C ALA A 104 10.22 -3.48 -3.85
N LEU A 105 10.46 -4.57 -4.59
CA LEU A 105 9.50 -5.65 -4.75
C LEU A 105 9.26 -6.43 -3.46
N VAL A 106 10.33 -6.75 -2.71
CA VAL A 106 10.21 -7.43 -1.42
C VAL A 106 9.47 -6.55 -0.42
N ALA A 107 9.85 -5.28 -0.31
CA ALA A 107 9.18 -4.33 0.57
C ALA A 107 7.70 -4.15 0.19
N LEU A 108 7.38 -4.03 -1.10
CA LEU A 108 5.99 -3.98 -1.54
C LEU A 108 5.23 -5.27 -1.20
N GLY A 109 5.85 -6.43 -1.38
CA GLY A 109 5.26 -7.72 -0.98
C GLY A 109 4.93 -7.76 0.51
N VAL A 110 5.83 -7.28 1.36
CA VAL A 110 5.59 -7.15 2.81
C VAL A 110 4.40 -6.22 3.09
N ALA A 111 4.32 -5.06 2.43
CA ALA A 111 3.20 -4.13 2.60
C ALA A 111 1.86 -4.77 2.19
N LEU A 112 1.81 -5.48 1.06
CA LEU A 112 0.61 -6.16 0.59
C LEU A 112 0.18 -7.29 1.54
N ILE A 113 1.12 -8.07 2.06
CA ILE A 113 0.84 -9.10 3.07
C ILE A 113 0.27 -8.45 4.35
N ALA A 114 0.88 -7.36 4.81
CA ALA A 114 0.39 -6.63 5.97
C ALA A 114 -1.05 -6.10 5.75
N PHE A 115 -1.38 -5.60 4.55
CA PHE A 115 -2.77 -5.26 4.22
C PHE A 115 -3.71 -6.46 4.22
N VAL A 116 -3.28 -7.63 3.74
CA VAL A 116 -4.08 -8.85 3.87
C VAL A 116 -4.35 -9.20 5.33
N VAL A 117 -3.37 -9.02 6.22
CA VAL A 117 -3.57 -9.21 7.67
C VAL A 117 -4.60 -8.22 8.22
N VAL A 118 -4.51 -6.94 7.84
CA VAL A 118 -5.53 -5.93 8.20
C VAL A 118 -6.91 -6.35 7.71
N LEU A 119 -7.04 -6.80 6.45
CA LEU A 119 -8.31 -7.25 5.87
C LEU A 119 -8.92 -8.42 6.65
N LEU A 120 -8.12 -9.40 7.06
CA LEU A 120 -8.60 -10.53 7.86
C LEU A 120 -9.08 -10.08 9.24
N ALA A 121 -8.35 -9.16 9.88
CA ALA A 121 -8.71 -8.63 11.18
C ALA A 121 -10.00 -7.78 11.12
N LEU A 122 -10.08 -6.84 10.18
CA LEU A 122 -11.28 -6.02 9.95
C LEU A 122 -12.47 -6.88 9.55
N GLY A 123 -12.26 -7.86 8.68
CA GLY A 123 -13.30 -8.80 8.26
C GLY A 123 -13.89 -9.54 9.45
N ARG A 124 -13.06 -9.95 10.42
CA ARG A 124 -13.56 -10.59 11.63
C ARG A 124 -14.29 -9.62 12.57
N LEU A 125 -13.82 -8.38 12.70
CA LEU A 125 -14.45 -7.35 13.52
C LEU A 125 -15.84 -6.96 13.01
N VAL A 126 -15.99 -6.80 11.69
CA VAL A 126 -17.19 -6.24 11.07
C VAL A 126 -18.18 -7.32 10.64
N TYR A 127 -17.69 -8.44 10.10
CA TYR A 127 -18.54 -9.50 9.55
C TYR A 127 -18.74 -10.64 10.55
N PRO A 128 -19.99 -11.00 10.85
CA PRO A 128 -20.27 -12.14 11.71
C PRO A 128 -19.83 -13.44 11.00
N VAL A 129 -18.96 -14.20 11.66
CA VAL A 129 -18.59 -15.56 11.24
C VAL A 129 -19.38 -16.53 12.10
N VAL A 130 -20.41 -17.14 11.51
CA VAL A 130 -21.19 -18.25 12.12
C VAL A 130 -21.83 -17.86 13.47
N ASP A 131 -22.39 -16.65 13.61
CA ASP A 131 -23.04 -16.16 14.83
C ASP A 131 -22.17 -16.21 16.10
N ILE A 132 -20.83 -16.26 15.94
CA ILE A 132 -19.90 -16.23 17.06
C ILE A 132 -19.68 -14.77 17.48
N GLU A 133 -20.23 -14.41 18.64
CA GLU A 133 -19.94 -13.15 19.32
C GLU A 133 -18.45 -13.06 19.68
N LEU A 134 -17.86 -11.89 19.44
CA LEU A 134 -16.47 -11.64 19.80
C LEU A 134 -16.38 -11.22 21.26
N ALA A 135 -15.59 -11.96 22.04
CA ALA A 135 -15.20 -11.52 23.37
C ALA A 135 -14.36 -10.23 23.30
N ALA A 136 -14.44 -9.38 24.33
CA ALA A 136 -13.74 -8.10 24.36
C ALA A 136 -12.22 -8.25 24.18
N GLU A 137 -11.63 -9.29 24.76
CA GLU A 137 -10.20 -9.60 24.61
C GLU A 137 -9.83 -9.93 23.17
N THR A 138 -10.75 -10.55 22.42
CA THR A 138 -10.55 -10.85 20.99
C THR A 138 -10.62 -9.57 20.17
N ILE A 139 -11.52 -8.65 20.49
CA ILE A 139 -11.60 -7.34 19.83
C ILE A 139 -10.30 -6.56 20.05
N VAL A 140 -9.81 -6.49 21.30
CA VAL A 140 -8.53 -5.86 21.66
C VAL A 140 -7.37 -6.49 20.89
N LEU A 141 -7.33 -7.83 20.80
CA LEU A 141 -6.31 -8.54 20.04
C LEU A 141 -6.36 -8.20 18.55
N LEU A 142 -7.55 -8.23 17.94
CA LEU A 142 -7.73 -7.92 16.52
C LEU A 142 -7.32 -6.47 16.21
N GLU A 143 -7.69 -5.52 17.07
CA GLU A 143 -7.29 -4.13 16.91
C GLU A 143 -5.78 -3.95 17.06
N SER A 144 -5.15 -4.63 18.03
CA SER A 144 -3.69 -4.64 18.14
C SER A 144 -3.02 -5.22 16.89
N VAL A 145 -3.62 -6.23 16.24
CA VAL A 145 -3.13 -6.80 14.98
C VAL A 145 -3.30 -5.80 13.84
N VAL A 146 -4.43 -5.08 13.75
CA VAL A 146 -4.65 -4.01 12.76
C VAL A 146 -3.56 -2.95 12.90
N ILE A 147 -3.33 -2.41 14.11
CA ILE A 147 -2.33 -1.38 14.36
C ILE A 147 -0.93 -1.88 13.99
N GLY A 148 -0.56 -3.09 14.44
CA GLY A 148 0.75 -3.68 14.14
C GLY A 148 0.98 -3.94 12.64
N ALA A 149 -0.05 -4.39 11.93
CA ALA A 149 0.03 -4.62 10.49
C ALA A 149 0.08 -3.31 9.70
N VAL A 150 -0.70 -2.28 10.08
CA VAL A 150 -0.60 -0.94 9.49
C VAL A 150 0.80 -0.35 9.71
N HIS A 151 1.36 -0.46 10.91
CA HIS A 151 2.74 -0.05 11.21
C HIS A 151 3.75 -0.71 10.26
N LEU A 152 3.67 -2.04 10.12
CA LEU A 152 4.54 -2.80 9.21
C LEU A 152 4.36 -2.37 7.74
N ALA A 153 3.11 -2.18 7.31
CA ALA A 153 2.80 -1.75 5.95
C ALA A 153 3.41 -0.38 5.64
N LEU A 154 3.29 0.59 6.55
CA LEU A 154 3.84 1.93 6.38
C LEU A 154 5.38 1.91 6.34
N LEU A 155 6.04 1.17 7.23
CA LEU A 155 7.50 1.00 7.15
C LEU A 155 7.95 0.40 5.83
N ALA A 156 7.25 -0.63 5.35
CA ALA A 156 7.54 -1.28 4.09
C ALA A 156 7.32 -0.33 2.89
N LEU A 157 6.23 0.45 2.89
CA LEU A 157 6.00 1.51 1.90
C LEU A 157 7.06 2.60 1.93
N GLY A 158 7.59 2.95 3.11
CA GLY A 158 8.74 3.83 3.25
C GLY A 158 9.96 3.30 2.50
N VAL A 159 10.27 2.01 2.66
CA VAL A 159 11.36 1.36 1.90
C VAL A 159 11.08 1.39 0.40
N VAL A 160 9.84 1.14 -0.04
CA VAL A 160 9.46 1.25 -1.46
C VAL A 160 9.74 2.66 -1.97
N ALA A 161 9.30 3.70 -1.26
CA ALA A 161 9.46 5.09 -1.66
C ALA A 161 10.93 5.49 -1.84
N PHE A 162 11.82 5.07 -0.94
CA PHE A 162 13.27 5.32 -1.05
C PHE A 162 13.95 4.51 -2.19
N THR A 163 13.43 3.32 -2.50
CA THR A 163 14.06 2.38 -3.43
C THR A 163 13.52 2.45 -4.84
N LEU A 164 12.41 3.16 -5.08
CA LEU A 164 11.81 3.29 -6.40
C LEU A 164 12.85 3.75 -7.46
N PRO A 165 13.04 2.98 -8.53
CA PRO A 165 13.91 3.38 -9.63
C PRO A 165 13.28 4.53 -10.40
N VAL A 166 14.10 5.52 -10.77
CA VAL A 166 13.67 6.73 -11.49
C VAL A 166 14.13 6.64 -12.96
N PRO A 167 13.29 6.14 -13.88
CA PRO A 167 13.62 6.08 -15.29
C PRO A 167 13.33 7.45 -15.94
N THR A 168 14.21 8.44 -15.74
CA THR A 168 14.08 9.73 -16.44
C THR A 168 15.40 10.16 -17.07
N ARG A 169 15.33 10.61 -18.33
CA ARG A 169 16.49 11.19 -19.03
C ARG A 169 16.76 12.65 -18.62
N SER A 170 15.74 13.35 -18.12
CA SER A 170 15.89 14.71 -17.60
C SER A 170 16.42 14.69 -16.16
N THR A 171 17.47 15.48 -15.89
CA THR A 171 18.05 15.66 -14.56
C THR A 171 17.11 16.36 -13.59
N ALA A 172 16.31 17.33 -14.07
CA ALA A 172 15.31 18.02 -13.27
C ALA A 172 14.17 17.09 -12.85
N ALA A 173 13.61 16.33 -13.81
CA ALA A 173 12.57 15.32 -13.51
C ALA A 173 13.09 14.25 -12.55
N ARG A 174 14.35 13.83 -12.71
CA ARG A 174 14.99 12.88 -11.80
C ARG A 174 15.03 13.41 -10.36
N ARG A 175 15.48 14.65 -10.19
CA ARG A 175 15.56 15.29 -8.85
C ARG A 175 14.18 15.42 -8.22
N ALA A 176 13.16 15.83 -8.99
CA ALA A 176 11.80 15.94 -8.50
C ALA A 176 11.24 14.59 -8.01
N ILE A 177 11.43 13.52 -8.78
CA ILE A 177 10.95 12.18 -8.39
C ILE A 177 11.71 11.65 -7.17
N VAL A 178 13.02 11.89 -7.08
CA VAL A 178 13.81 11.51 -5.90
C VAL A 178 13.34 12.28 -4.67
N ALA A 179 13.13 13.60 -4.79
CA ALA A 179 12.62 14.42 -3.70
C ALA A 179 11.24 13.91 -3.23
N LEU A 180 10.33 13.65 -4.17
CA LEU A 180 9.02 13.07 -3.86
C LEU A 180 9.14 11.71 -3.15
N GLY A 181 9.99 10.81 -3.65
CA GLY A 181 10.21 9.50 -3.01
C GLY A 181 10.79 9.61 -1.60
N VAL A 182 11.70 10.56 -1.37
CA VAL A 182 12.24 10.82 -0.03
C VAL A 182 11.17 11.40 0.89
N THR A 183 10.41 12.40 0.43
CA THR A 183 9.32 13.00 1.20
C THR A 183 8.27 11.96 1.59
N LEU A 184 7.79 11.15 0.63
CA LEU A 184 6.86 10.07 0.90
C LEU A 184 7.45 9.03 1.85
N GLY A 185 8.72 8.67 1.69
CA GLY A 185 9.39 7.74 2.58
C GLY A 185 9.45 8.23 4.03
N VAL A 186 9.76 9.51 4.23
CA VAL A 186 9.76 10.14 5.57
C VAL A 186 8.33 10.19 6.13
N LEU A 187 7.33 10.54 5.32
CA LEU A 187 5.93 10.56 5.75
C LEU A 187 5.47 9.17 6.20
N PHE A 188 5.73 8.12 5.42
CA PHE A 188 5.38 6.75 5.81
C PHE A 188 6.09 6.29 7.08
N VAL A 189 7.38 6.64 7.26
CA VAL A 189 8.10 6.35 8.50
C VAL A 189 7.50 7.12 9.68
N ALA A 190 7.12 8.37 9.50
CA ALA A 190 6.49 9.14 10.57
C ALA A 190 5.12 8.55 10.95
N GLY A 191 4.25 8.29 9.97
CA GLY A 191 2.90 7.78 10.25
C GLY A 191 2.85 6.30 10.63
N SER A 192 3.97 5.57 10.58
CA SER A 192 4.04 4.27 11.27
C SER A 192 4.00 4.42 12.79
N TYR A 193 4.21 5.63 13.32
CA TYR A 193 4.07 5.98 14.74
C TYR A 193 2.92 6.97 14.97
N PRO A 194 1.66 6.61 14.66
CA PRO A 194 0.54 7.56 14.68
C PRO A 194 0.27 8.15 16.07
N TRP A 195 0.70 7.49 17.14
CA TRP A 195 0.62 7.97 18.52
C TRP A 195 1.60 9.11 18.85
N LEU A 196 2.60 9.35 18.00
CA LEU A 196 3.53 10.48 18.13
C LEU A 196 3.08 11.70 17.31
N LEU A 197 2.04 11.57 16.48
CA LEU A 197 1.59 12.59 15.55
C LEU A 197 0.21 13.14 15.92
N PRO A 198 -0.06 14.43 15.69
CA PRO A 198 -1.41 14.96 15.79
C PRO A 198 -2.30 14.37 14.67
N MET A 199 -3.61 14.28 14.93
CA MET A 199 -4.59 13.68 14.00
C MET A 199 -4.50 14.20 12.57
N TRP A 200 -4.34 15.52 12.37
CA TRP A 200 -4.23 16.08 11.02
C TRP A 200 -3.00 15.58 10.26
N LEU A 201 -1.90 15.26 10.96
CA LEU A 201 -0.69 14.72 10.34
C LEU A 201 -0.85 13.22 10.05
N ASN A 202 -1.59 12.47 10.87
CA ASN A 202 -2.00 11.10 10.55
C ASN A 202 -2.84 11.05 9.27
N LEU A 203 -3.75 12.01 9.07
CA LEU A 203 -4.52 12.15 7.84
C LEU A 203 -3.63 12.50 6.63
N VAL A 204 -2.59 13.31 6.82
CA VAL A 204 -1.63 13.63 5.75
C VAL A 204 -0.75 12.43 5.38
N VAL A 205 -0.35 11.60 6.34
CA VAL A 205 0.40 10.36 6.02
C VAL A 205 -0.52 9.31 5.39
N ALA A 206 -1.78 9.28 5.80
CA ALA A 206 -2.77 8.44 5.17
C ALA A 206 -3.11 8.90 3.74
N GLY A 207 -3.04 10.19 3.40
CA GLY A 207 -3.34 10.73 2.06
C GLY A 207 -2.23 10.52 1.04
#